data_AF-A0A3Q1FSN3-F1
#
_entry.id   AF-A0A3Q1FSN3-F1
#
_cell.length_a   1.000
_cell.length_b   1.000
_cell.length_c   1.000
_cell.angle_alpha   90.00
_cell.angle_beta   90.00
_cell.angle_gamma   90.00
#
_symmetry.space_group_name_H-M   'P 1'
#
loop_
_entity.id
_entity.type
_entity.pdbx_description
1 polymer ?
#
loop_
_entity_poly.entity_id
_entity_poly.type
_entity_poly.pdbx_seq_one_letter_code
_entity_poly.pdbx_strand_id
1 'polypeptide(L)'
;LENGSILTTPLGLQVFIGTADERMLKPHAFYQVHRITGKTVTTPSMERMISGTKVLEIPLEPKNHMRVVIDCVGILKLRNADIELRNGETDIGRKNTRVRLVFRVHIPQPGGALVSLQVASHPIECSQRSAQELPAVERQDRDRCSVHGGQRMVLTGQNFTSDSKVIFSEKTCPPPQLVIVFLDDLHLNRGTSAFSDARLPPAPTFNFDRKNHRLKH
;
A
#
# COMPACT_ATOMS: atom_id res chain seq x y z
N LEU A 1 28.17 5.03 29.69
CA LEU A 1 27.28 4.04 29.07
C LEU A 1 28.10 3.19 28.12
N GLU A 2 28.84 2.22 28.67
CA GLU A 2 29.55 1.21 27.88
C GLU A 2 28.54 0.20 27.34
N ASN A 3 27.87 0.54 26.24
CA ASN A 3 26.78 -0.25 25.66
C ASN A 3 27.25 -1.16 24.49
N GLY A 4 28.51 -1.58 24.46
CA GLY A 4 29.11 -2.29 23.32
C GLY A 4 28.93 -3.81 23.30
N SER A 5 28.61 -4.46 24.43
CA SER A 5 28.70 -5.92 24.56
C SER A 5 27.42 -6.70 24.22
N ILE A 6 26.25 -6.05 24.19
CA ILE A 6 24.94 -6.72 24.05
C ILE A 6 24.66 -7.18 22.61
N LEU A 7 25.31 -6.59 21.60
CA LEU A 7 25.10 -6.92 20.18
C LEU A 7 25.88 -8.15 19.70
N THR A 8 26.46 -8.94 20.60
CA THR A 8 27.34 -10.07 20.24
C THR A 8 26.64 -11.43 20.22
N THR A 9 25.42 -11.53 20.76
CA THR A 9 24.66 -12.79 20.81
C THR A 9 23.48 -12.77 19.86
N PRO A 10 23.18 -13.86 19.14
CA PRO A 10 22.00 -13.93 18.28
C PRO A 10 20.71 -13.74 19.07
N LEU A 11 19.74 -13.07 18.46
CA LEU A 11 18.42 -12.81 19.03
C LEU A 11 17.31 -13.38 18.15
N GLY A 12 16.15 -13.65 18.74
CA GLY A 12 14.94 -14.02 17.98
C GLY A 12 14.08 -12.78 17.71
N LEU A 13 13.89 -12.43 16.44
CA LEU A 13 12.86 -11.50 16.01
C LEU A 13 11.53 -12.24 15.92
N GLN A 14 10.60 -11.89 16.80
CA GLN A 14 9.23 -12.35 16.77
C GLN A 14 8.39 -11.46 15.85
N VAL A 15 7.59 -12.08 14.99
CA VAL A 15 6.65 -11.41 14.08
C VAL A 15 5.26 -12.00 14.28
N PHE A 16 4.26 -11.15 14.53
CA PHE A 16 2.86 -11.56 14.59
C PHE A 16 1.95 -10.49 13.97
N ILE A 17 0.69 -10.85 13.73
CA ILE A 17 -0.29 -9.93 13.16
C ILE A 17 -1.06 -9.25 14.28
N GLY A 18 -0.99 -7.93 14.33
CA GLY A 18 -1.67 -7.09 15.30
C GLY A 18 -2.84 -6.31 14.72
N THR A 19 -3.66 -5.76 15.60
CA THR A 19 -4.68 -4.76 15.30
C THR A 19 -4.06 -3.50 14.68
N ALA A 20 -4.79 -2.84 13.77
CA ALA A 20 -4.35 -1.56 13.20
C ALA A 20 -4.60 -0.34 14.12
N ASP A 21 -5.36 -0.51 15.20
CA ASP A 21 -5.66 0.52 16.21
C ASP A 21 -4.38 0.99 16.90
N GLU A 22 -4.13 2.30 16.85
CA GLU A 22 -2.95 2.95 17.42
C GLU A 22 -2.97 2.97 18.95
N ARG A 23 -4.15 2.96 19.56
CA ARG A 23 -4.29 3.06 21.02
C ARG A 23 -4.08 1.73 21.72
N MET A 24 -4.46 0.63 21.07
CA MET A 24 -4.36 -0.71 21.63
C MET A 24 -3.88 -1.72 20.60
N LEU A 25 -2.56 -1.92 20.57
CA LEU A 25 -1.93 -2.98 19.79
C LEU A 25 -2.11 -4.34 20.49
N LYS A 26 -2.90 -5.21 19.89
CA LYS A 26 -3.16 -6.59 20.36
C LYS A 26 -3.07 -7.55 19.18
N PRO A 27 -2.81 -8.86 19.40
CA PRO A 27 -2.94 -9.85 18.35
C PRO A 27 -4.30 -9.77 17.65
N HIS A 28 -4.32 -9.85 16.32
CA HIS A 28 -5.57 -9.78 15.57
C HIS A 28 -6.32 -11.12 15.65
N ALA A 29 -7.61 -11.09 15.97
CA ALA A 29 -8.39 -12.32 16.13
C ALA A 29 -8.64 -13.06 14.81
N PHE A 30 -8.93 -12.31 13.75
CA PHE A 30 -9.27 -12.84 12.42
C PHE A 30 -8.09 -13.03 11.46
N TYR A 31 -6.88 -12.60 11.83
CA TYR A 31 -5.69 -12.69 10.98
C TYR A 31 -4.51 -13.23 11.78
N GLN A 32 -3.75 -14.14 11.20
CA GLN A 32 -2.55 -14.71 11.80
C GLN A 32 -1.35 -14.61 10.88
N VAL A 33 -0.16 -14.67 11.47
CA VAL A 33 1.07 -14.78 10.69
C VAL A 33 1.09 -16.15 10.03
N HIS A 34 1.61 -16.20 8.81
CA HIS A 34 1.80 -17.45 8.09
C HIS A 34 3.25 -17.55 7.62
N ARG A 35 3.90 -18.68 7.94
CA ARG A 35 5.25 -18.95 7.45
C ARG A 35 5.20 -19.25 5.95
N ILE A 36 5.86 -18.41 5.16
CA ILE A 36 6.06 -18.66 3.72
C ILE A 36 7.34 -19.47 3.55
N THR A 37 7.28 -20.46 2.67
CA THR A 37 8.41 -21.29 2.25
C THR A 37 8.45 -21.37 0.73
N GLY A 38 9.63 -21.57 0.15
CA GLY A 38 9.78 -21.68 -1.30
C GLY A 38 11.22 -21.43 -1.75
N LYS A 39 11.50 -21.68 -3.04
CA LYS A 39 12.85 -21.52 -3.61
C LYS A 39 13.35 -20.07 -3.56
N THR A 40 12.43 -19.10 -3.58
CA THR A 40 12.74 -17.66 -3.53
C THR A 40 12.76 -17.10 -2.10
N VAL A 41 12.41 -17.93 -1.10
CA VAL A 41 12.43 -17.52 0.31
C VAL A 41 13.76 -17.95 0.90
N THR A 42 14.57 -16.97 1.28
CA THR A 42 15.93 -17.18 1.75
C THR A 42 16.05 -17.03 3.26
N THR A 43 15.11 -16.34 3.90
CA THR A 43 15.18 -16.07 5.33
C THR A 43 14.71 -17.29 6.13
N PRO A 44 15.57 -17.88 6.99
CA PRO A 44 15.14 -18.94 7.88
C PRO A 44 14.12 -18.40 8.88
N SER A 45 13.09 -19.20 9.15
CA SER A 45 12.09 -18.83 10.15
C SER A 45 11.41 -20.06 10.74
N MET A 46 10.80 -19.89 11.90
CA MET A 46 10.10 -20.96 12.61
C MET A 46 8.78 -20.42 13.14
N GLU A 47 7.72 -21.20 12.97
CA GLU A 47 6.41 -20.86 13.50
C GLU A 47 6.23 -21.45 14.91
N ARG A 48 5.67 -20.66 15.82
CA ARG A 48 5.39 -21.06 17.21
C ARG A 48 4.03 -20.53 17.65
N MET A 49 3.42 -21.18 18.63
CA MET A 49 2.25 -20.69 19.34
C MET A 49 2.69 -20.14 20.70
N ILE A 50 2.41 -18.87 20.96
CA ILE A 50 2.73 -18.18 22.23
C ILE A 50 1.42 -17.58 22.76
N SER A 51 0.95 -18.07 23.91
CA SER A 51 -0.29 -17.58 24.55
C SER A 51 -1.49 -17.49 23.59
N GLY A 52 -1.67 -18.52 22.74
CA GLY A 52 -2.75 -18.56 21.75
C GLY A 52 -2.54 -17.70 20.50
N THR A 53 -1.43 -16.95 20.41
CA THR A 53 -1.05 -16.17 19.23
C THR A 53 0.00 -16.93 18.43
N LYS A 54 -0.23 -17.04 17.12
CA LYS A 54 0.78 -17.58 16.20
C LYS A 54 1.86 -16.51 15.96
N VAL A 55 3.11 -16.88 16.21
CA VAL A 55 4.30 -16.03 16.10
C VAL A 55 5.31 -16.70 15.18
N LEU A 56 5.88 -15.92 14.26
CA LEU A 56 7.01 -16.34 13.45
C LEU A 56 8.30 -15.81 14.07
N GLU A 57 9.25 -16.69 14.33
CA GLU A 57 10.56 -16.34 14.87
C GLU A 57 11.61 -16.37 13.75
N ILE A 58 12.36 -15.28 13.62
CA ILE A 58 13.41 -15.09 12.62
C ILE A 58 14.72 -14.79 13.37
N PRO A 59 15.83 -15.50 13.08
CA PRO A 59 17.09 -15.23 13.75
C PRO A 59 17.67 -13.88 13.31
N LEU A 60 18.09 -13.08 14.29
CA LEU A 60 18.90 -11.88 14.12
C LEU A 60 20.33 -12.19 14.54
N GLU A 61 21.25 -11.91 13.63
CA GLU A 61 22.65 -12.27 13.77
C GLU A 61 23.54 -11.01 13.87
N PRO A 62 24.48 -10.96 14.83
CA PRO A 62 25.46 -9.87 14.95
C PRO A 62 26.23 -9.58 13.65
N LYS A 63 26.64 -10.64 12.93
CA LYS A 63 27.37 -10.55 11.65
C LYS A 63 26.59 -9.81 10.56
N ASN A 64 25.26 -9.75 10.68
CA ASN A 64 24.38 -9.04 9.77
C ASN A 64 23.91 -7.70 10.37
N HIS A 65 24.63 -7.17 11.35
CA HIS A 65 24.28 -5.94 12.06
C HIS A 65 22.88 -5.96 12.71
N MET A 66 22.42 -7.13 13.16
CA MET A 66 21.05 -7.32 13.66
C MET A 66 19.96 -6.91 12.66
N ARG A 67 20.24 -7.03 11.36
CA ARG A 67 19.31 -6.73 10.27
C ARG A 67 18.92 -8.01 9.55
N VAL A 68 17.68 -8.04 9.10
CA VAL A 68 17.13 -9.14 8.30
C VAL A 68 16.15 -8.57 7.27
N VAL A 69 16.13 -9.19 6.09
CA VAL A 69 15.09 -8.95 5.07
C VAL A 69 13.96 -9.93 5.36
N ILE A 70 12.72 -9.47 5.35
CA ILE A 70 11.57 -10.30 5.70
C ILE A 70 10.87 -10.74 4.42
N ASP A 71 11.25 -11.90 3.89
CA ASP A 71 10.66 -12.56 2.71
C ASP A 71 9.82 -13.80 3.06
N CYS A 72 9.72 -14.15 4.35
CA CYS A 72 9.13 -15.40 4.84
C CYS A 72 7.81 -15.21 5.62
N VAL A 73 7.22 -14.01 5.60
CA VAL A 73 6.01 -13.65 6.35
C VAL A 73 4.83 -13.41 5.43
N GLY A 74 3.75 -14.17 5.62
CA GLY A 74 2.44 -13.94 5.03
C GLY A 74 1.39 -13.60 6.08
N ILE A 75 0.23 -13.13 5.60
CA ILE A 75 -0.94 -12.80 6.41
C ILE A 75 -2.06 -13.79 6.05
N LEU A 76 -2.50 -14.60 7.01
CA LEU A 76 -3.55 -15.59 6.83
C LEU A 76 -4.86 -15.08 7.42
N LYS A 77 -5.91 -14.96 6.60
CA LYS A 77 -7.28 -14.72 7.06
C LYS A 77 -7.87 -16.02 7.61
N LEU A 78 -8.32 -16.00 8.85
CA LEU A 78 -9.05 -17.10 9.46
C LEU A 78 -10.53 -17.04 9.08
N ARG A 79 -11.21 -18.18 9.04
CA ARG A 79 -12.66 -18.21 8.77
C ARG A 79 -13.42 -17.59 9.94
N ASN A 80 -14.42 -16.78 9.64
CA ASN A 80 -15.15 -16.04 10.67
C ASN A 80 -15.87 -16.98 11.64
N ALA A 81 -16.53 -18.02 11.12
CA ALA A 81 -17.24 -19.01 11.92
C ALA A 81 -16.34 -19.68 12.97
N ASP A 82 -15.08 -19.95 12.62
CA ASP A 82 -14.12 -20.58 13.55
C ASP A 82 -13.73 -19.63 14.70
N ILE A 83 -13.67 -18.31 14.43
CA ILE A 83 -13.31 -17.28 15.42
C ILE A 83 -14.48 -16.95 16.35
N GLU A 84 -15.67 -16.80 15.78
CA GLU A 84 -16.91 -16.57 16.52
C GLU A 84 -17.13 -17.69 17.55
N LEU A 85 -16.90 -18.95 17.15
CA LEU A 85 -17.05 -20.11 18.02
C LEU A 85 -15.98 -20.18 19.15
N ARG A 86 -14.74 -19.76 18.86
CA ARG A 86 -13.61 -19.90 19.81
C ARG A 86 -13.49 -18.73 20.79
N ASN A 87 -13.69 -17.51 20.30
CA ASN A 87 -13.33 -16.28 21.02
C ASN A 87 -14.55 -15.39 21.34
N GLY A 88 -15.73 -15.71 20.82
CA GLY A 88 -16.93 -14.86 20.98
C GLY A 88 -16.78 -13.48 20.32
N GLU A 89 -15.83 -13.33 19.39
CA GLU A 89 -15.56 -12.05 18.76
C GLU A 89 -16.60 -11.74 17.67
N THR A 90 -17.12 -10.52 17.68
CA THR A 90 -18.36 -10.15 16.97
C THR A 90 -18.10 -9.55 15.58
N ASP A 91 -19.20 -9.16 14.90
CA ASP A 91 -19.22 -8.51 13.58
C ASP A 91 -18.27 -7.31 13.41
N ILE A 92 -17.86 -6.66 14.50
CA ILE A 92 -16.91 -5.54 14.46
C ILE A 92 -15.53 -6.03 14.00
N GLY A 93 -15.03 -7.14 14.56
CA GLY A 93 -13.75 -7.72 14.16
C GLY A 93 -13.79 -8.32 12.75
N ARG A 94 -14.97 -8.81 12.33
CA ARG A 94 -15.22 -9.29 10.97
C ARG A 94 -15.03 -8.20 9.90
N LYS A 95 -15.44 -6.97 10.20
CA LYS A 95 -15.32 -5.81 9.30
C LYS A 95 -13.93 -5.16 9.35
N ASN A 96 -13.10 -5.51 10.34
CA ASN A 96 -11.76 -4.98 10.46
C ASN A 96 -10.78 -5.76 9.58
N THR A 97 -10.55 -5.25 8.37
CA THR A 97 -9.61 -5.82 7.41
C THR A 97 -8.23 -5.18 7.46
N ARG A 98 -7.99 -4.25 8.41
CA ARG A 98 -6.71 -3.55 8.57
C ARG A 98 -5.90 -4.17 9.69
N VAL A 99 -4.67 -4.53 9.37
CA VAL A 99 -3.73 -5.17 10.31
C VAL A 99 -2.40 -4.45 10.35
N ARG A 100 -1.55 -4.78 11.31
CA ARG A 100 -0.13 -4.39 11.32
C ARG A 100 0.74 -5.62 11.50
N LEU A 101 1.92 -5.62 10.89
CA LEU A 101 2.98 -6.52 11.31
C LEU A 101 3.57 -5.97 12.61
N VAL A 102 3.65 -6.82 13.64
CA VAL A 102 4.24 -6.46 14.92
C VAL A 102 5.53 -7.23 15.09
N PHE A 103 6.60 -6.48 15.30
CA PHE A 103 7.96 -6.96 15.49
C PHE A 103 8.34 -6.83 16.94
N ARG A 104 8.82 -7.91 17.55
CA ARG A 104 9.26 -7.92 18.95
C ARG A 104 10.60 -8.64 19.08
N VAL A 105 11.50 -8.07 19.86
CA VAL A 105 12.76 -8.71 20.23
C VAL A 105 12.89 -8.69 21.74
N HIS A 106 13.41 -9.78 22.29
CA HIS A 106 13.72 -9.91 23.70
C HIS A 106 15.24 -9.91 23.89
N ILE A 107 15.74 -8.92 24.63
CA ILE A 107 17.17 -8.66 24.84
C ILE A 107 17.52 -9.05 26.29
N PRO A 108 18.31 -10.10 26.51
CA PRO A 108 18.78 -10.46 27.84
C PRO A 108 19.72 -9.38 28.37
N GLN A 109 19.54 -9.00 29.63
CA GLN A 109 20.37 -8.02 30.33
C GLN A 109 21.33 -8.70 31.31
N PRO A 110 22.46 -8.06 31.65
CA PRO A 110 23.28 -8.47 32.78
C PRO A 110 22.40 -8.57 34.04
N GLY A 111 22.42 -9.72 34.72
CA GLY A 111 21.54 -9.99 35.87
C GLY A 111 20.28 -10.81 35.57
N GLY A 112 20.11 -11.30 34.33
CA GLY A 112 19.07 -12.28 33.97
C GLY A 112 17.69 -11.68 33.66
N ALA A 113 17.54 -10.37 33.80
CA ALA A 113 16.35 -9.65 33.35
C ALA A 113 16.25 -9.62 31.82
N LEU A 114 15.05 -9.42 31.28
CA LEU A 114 14.77 -9.39 29.85
C LEU A 114 14.12 -8.06 29.47
N VAL A 115 14.73 -7.34 28.53
CA VAL A 115 14.14 -6.12 27.94
C VAL A 115 13.42 -6.48 26.66
N SER A 116 12.16 -6.06 26.51
CA SER A 116 11.39 -6.32 25.30
C SER A 116 11.23 -5.05 24.50
N LEU A 117 11.70 -5.05 23.25
CA LEU A 117 11.48 -3.97 22.31
C LEU A 117 10.40 -4.41 21.32
N GLN A 118 9.47 -3.50 20.99
CA GLN A 118 8.39 -3.78 20.06
C GLN A 118 8.11 -2.59 19.15
N VAL A 119 7.89 -2.87 17.88
CA VAL A 119 7.46 -1.88 16.88
C VAL A 119 6.39 -2.48 15.97
N ALA A 120 5.45 -1.65 15.54
CA ALA A 120 4.42 -2.04 14.58
C ALA A 120 4.63 -1.33 13.24
N SER A 121 4.32 -2.01 12.14
CA SER A 121 4.35 -1.42 10.81
C SER A 121 3.26 -0.35 10.63
N HIS A 122 3.27 0.30 9.46
CA HIS A 122 2.09 0.97 8.93
C HIS A 122 0.93 -0.04 8.77
N PRO A 123 -0.33 0.40 8.87
CA PRO A 123 -1.49 -0.45 8.61
C PRO A 123 -1.47 -1.04 7.19
N ILE A 124 -1.82 -2.30 7.08
CA ILE A 124 -1.96 -3.06 5.84
C ILE A 124 -3.44 -3.37 5.64
N GLU A 125 -3.98 -3.00 4.48
CA GLU A 125 -5.34 -3.35 4.08
C GLU A 125 -5.37 -4.76 3.48
N CYS A 126 -6.07 -5.67 4.16
CA CYS A 126 -6.17 -7.08 3.80
C CYS A 126 -7.52 -7.47 3.18
N SER A 127 -8.42 -6.51 2.93
CA SER A 127 -9.53 -6.78 2.04
C SER A 127 -8.99 -7.16 0.66
N GLN A 128 -9.64 -8.13 0.03
CA GLN A 128 -9.45 -8.31 -1.39
C GLN A 128 -9.86 -6.99 -2.03
N ARG A 129 -8.90 -6.29 -2.61
CA ARG A 129 -9.25 -5.24 -3.56
C ARG A 129 -9.99 -6.01 -4.64
N SER A 130 -11.32 -5.85 -4.72
CA SER A 130 -11.99 -5.99 -6.00
C SER A 130 -11.07 -5.25 -6.95
N ALA A 131 -10.51 -5.91 -7.96
CA ALA A 131 -9.67 -5.22 -8.92
C ALA A 131 -10.47 -3.99 -9.31
N GLN A 132 -10.09 -2.83 -8.76
CA GLN A 132 -10.71 -1.59 -9.14
C GLN A 132 -10.00 -1.42 -10.46
N GLU A 133 -10.60 -2.02 -11.48
CA GLU A 133 -10.06 -2.11 -12.80
C GLU A 133 -9.61 -0.69 -13.14
N LEU A 134 -8.35 -0.54 -13.49
CA LEU A 134 -7.78 0.79 -13.70
C LEU A 134 -8.68 1.53 -14.71
N PRO A 135 -8.96 2.82 -14.51
CA PRO A 135 -9.77 3.58 -15.45
C PRO A 135 -9.13 3.46 -16.84
N ALA A 136 -9.90 2.95 -17.80
CA ALA A 136 -9.43 2.66 -19.15
C ALA A 136 -10.25 3.48 -20.14
N VAL A 137 -9.57 4.28 -20.96
CA VAL A 137 -10.20 5.06 -22.04
C VAL A 137 -10.20 4.23 -23.31
N GLU A 138 -11.38 3.92 -23.84
CA GLU A 138 -11.56 3.19 -25.10
C GLU A 138 -11.71 4.16 -26.28
N ARG A 139 -12.45 5.25 -26.08
CA ARG A 139 -12.72 6.24 -27.11
C ARG A 139 -12.80 7.65 -26.52
N GLN A 140 -12.42 8.62 -27.34
CA GLN A 140 -12.67 10.04 -27.12
C GLN A 140 -13.42 10.64 -28.31
N ASP A 141 -14.24 11.65 -28.06
CA ASP A 141 -14.98 12.38 -29.11
C ASP A 141 -14.16 13.48 -29.79
N ARG A 142 -13.02 13.86 -29.20
CA ARG A 142 -12.13 14.93 -29.68
C ARG A 142 -10.66 14.53 -29.57
N ASP A 143 -9.89 14.84 -30.61
CA ASP A 143 -8.43 14.68 -30.64
C ASP A 143 -7.69 16.03 -30.72
N ARG A 144 -8.43 17.14 -30.93
CA ARG A 144 -7.89 18.49 -31.10
C ARG A 144 -8.80 19.53 -30.46
N CYS A 145 -8.21 20.63 -30.01
CA CYS A 145 -8.95 21.78 -29.50
C CYS A 145 -8.18 23.09 -29.69
N SER A 146 -8.84 24.20 -29.36
CA SER A 146 -8.19 25.51 -29.32
C SER A 146 -7.21 25.58 -28.15
N VAL A 147 -6.12 26.32 -28.31
CA VAL A 147 -5.20 26.66 -27.23
C VAL A 147 -5.86 27.40 -26.06
N HIS A 148 -7.05 27.97 -26.27
CA HIS A 148 -7.82 28.60 -25.20
C HIS A 148 -8.55 27.59 -24.29
N GLY A 149 -8.62 26.31 -24.67
CA GLY A 149 -9.35 25.29 -23.91
C GLY A 149 -10.83 25.62 -23.72
N GLY A 150 -11.42 25.09 -22.65
CA GLY A 150 -12.80 25.31 -22.23
C GLY A 150 -13.83 24.47 -22.99
N GLN A 151 -13.44 23.74 -24.03
CA GLN A 151 -14.35 22.84 -24.71
C GLN A 151 -14.50 21.52 -23.93
N ARG A 152 -15.71 20.96 -23.98
CA ARG A 152 -16.01 19.65 -23.42
C ARG A 152 -15.44 18.53 -24.29
N MET A 153 -14.82 17.55 -23.65
CA MET A 153 -14.36 16.28 -24.20
C MET A 153 -15.09 15.15 -23.49
N VAL A 154 -15.62 14.21 -24.25
CA VAL A 154 -16.31 13.03 -23.75
C VAL A 154 -15.36 11.83 -23.86
N LEU A 155 -15.07 11.21 -22.73
CA LEU A 155 -14.32 9.96 -22.64
C LEU A 155 -15.28 8.80 -22.47
N THR A 156 -15.15 7.81 -23.35
CA THR A 156 -15.85 6.52 -23.26
C THR A 156 -14.86 5.45 -22.83
N GLY A 157 -15.24 4.63 -21.86
CA GLY A 157 -14.30 3.71 -21.25
C GLY A 157 -14.91 2.91 -20.11
N GLN A 158 -14.05 2.39 -19.23
CA GLN A 158 -14.47 1.57 -18.09
C GLN A 158 -13.86 2.13 -16.81
N ASN A 159 -14.55 1.88 -15.69
CA ASN A 159 -14.06 2.11 -14.34
C ASN A 159 -13.76 3.57 -13.98
N PHE A 160 -14.46 4.51 -14.62
CA PHE A 160 -14.51 5.88 -14.13
C PHE A 160 -15.36 5.94 -12.86
N THR A 161 -14.81 6.57 -11.84
CA THR A 161 -15.45 6.86 -10.55
C THR A 161 -15.59 8.37 -10.37
N SER A 162 -16.39 8.80 -9.39
CA SER A 162 -16.48 10.23 -9.03
C SER A 162 -15.15 10.84 -8.60
N ASP A 163 -14.19 10.01 -8.18
CA ASP A 163 -12.84 10.44 -7.77
C ASP A 163 -11.83 10.39 -8.92
N SER A 164 -12.25 9.95 -10.10
CA SER A 164 -11.37 9.88 -11.27
C SER A 164 -11.02 11.29 -11.76
N LYS A 165 -9.80 11.46 -12.24
CA LYS A 165 -9.29 12.73 -12.78
C LYS A 165 -8.67 12.53 -14.15
N VAL A 166 -8.87 13.49 -15.06
CA VAL A 166 -8.14 13.53 -16.33
C VAL A 166 -6.91 14.40 -16.15
N ILE A 167 -5.77 13.89 -16.61
CA ILE A 167 -4.49 14.59 -16.56
C ILE A 167 -4.02 14.84 -17.99
N PHE A 168 -3.95 16.11 -18.36
CA PHE A 168 -3.28 16.54 -19.59
C PHE A 168 -1.82 16.83 -19.24
N SER A 169 -0.90 16.28 -20.02
CA SER A 169 0.54 16.49 -19.83
C SER A 169 1.27 16.58 -21.17
N GLU A 170 2.20 17.51 -21.27
CA GLU A 170 3.17 17.59 -22.35
C GLU A 170 4.53 17.14 -21.81
N LYS A 171 5.21 16.25 -22.54
CA LYS A 171 6.59 15.85 -22.23
C LYS A 171 7.53 16.62 -23.14
N THR A 172 8.23 17.61 -22.61
CA THR A 172 9.36 18.24 -23.29
C THR A 172 10.55 17.27 -23.33
N CYS A 173 11.37 17.37 -24.37
CA CYS A 173 12.53 16.51 -24.67
C CYS A 173 13.45 16.29 -23.43
N PRO A 174 14.19 15.17 -23.31
CA PRO A 174 15.01 14.91 -22.14
C PRO A 174 16.15 15.93 -21.97
N PRO A 175 16.49 16.34 -20.73
CA PRO A 175 15.87 15.92 -19.47
C PRO A 175 14.49 16.60 -19.27
N PRO A 176 13.44 15.85 -18.87
CA PRO A 176 12.08 16.39 -18.79
C PRO A 176 12.02 17.49 -17.72
N GLN A 177 11.97 18.75 -18.17
CA GLN A 177 11.71 19.89 -17.32
C GLN A 177 10.27 20.37 -17.55
N LEU A 178 9.54 20.42 -16.43
CA LEU A 178 8.18 20.90 -16.26
C LEU A 178 7.09 20.08 -16.99
N VAL A 179 6.42 19.21 -16.23
CA VAL A 179 5.12 18.65 -16.61
C VAL A 179 4.06 19.68 -16.22
N ILE A 180 3.45 20.35 -17.18
CA ILE A 180 2.25 21.14 -16.88
C ILE A 180 1.11 20.15 -16.74
N VAL A 181 0.69 19.91 -15.50
CA VAL A 181 -0.41 19.01 -15.13
C VAL A 181 -1.65 19.87 -14.95
N PHE A 182 -2.61 19.72 -15.86
CA PHE A 182 -3.96 20.21 -15.63
C PHE A 182 -4.81 19.05 -15.13
N LEU A 183 -5.41 19.24 -13.96
CA LEU A 183 -6.37 18.34 -13.36
C LEU A 183 -7.75 18.90 -13.63
N ASP A 184 -8.61 18.10 -14.25
CA ASP A 184 -10.03 18.39 -14.29
C ASP A 184 -10.82 17.24 -13.67
N ASP A 185 -11.85 17.60 -12.92
CA ASP A 185 -12.72 16.62 -12.27
C ASP A 185 -13.62 15.98 -13.34
N LEU A 186 -13.70 14.65 -13.35
CA LEU A 186 -14.57 13.93 -14.27
C LEU A 186 -16.02 14.04 -13.80
N HIS A 187 -16.86 14.65 -14.62
CA HIS A 187 -18.30 14.62 -14.39
C HIS A 187 -18.89 13.36 -15.04
N LEU A 188 -19.22 12.36 -14.22
CA LEU A 188 -19.93 11.16 -14.69
C LEU A 188 -21.35 11.52 -15.16
N ASN A 189 -21.73 11.05 -16.34
CA ASN A 189 -23.11 11.14 -16.79
C ASN A 189 -24.00 10.22 -15.93
N ARG A 190 -25.15 10.74 -15.47
CA ARG A 190 -26.05 10.01 -14.57
C ARG A 190 -26.46 8.66 -15.20
N GLY A 191 -26.01 7.57 -14.61
CA GLY A 191 -26.50 6.21 -14.90
C GLY A 191 -25.56 5.27 -15.64
N THR A 192 -24.36 5.69 -16.08
CA THR A 192 -23.39 4.77 -16.69
C THR A 192 -21.95 5.11 -16.29
N SER A 193 -21.16 4.11 -15.87
CA SER A 193 -19.70 4.22 -15.64
C SER A 193 -18.89 4.31 -16.94
N ALA A 194 -19.59 4.37 -18.08
CA ALA A 194 -19.02 4.27 -19.41
C ALA A 194 -18.74 5.62 -20.08
N PHE A 195 -19.29 6.72 -19.55
CA PHE A 195 -19.17 8.06 -20.16
C PHE A 195 -18.81 9.11 -19.11
N SER A 196 -17.78 9.89 -19.40
CA SER A 196 -17.36 10.99 -18.53
C SER A 196 -17.04 12.25 -19.34
N ASP A 197 -17.41 13.40 -18.79
CA ASP A 197 -17.13 14.71 -19.37
C ASP A 197 -15.93 15.35 -18.66
N ALA A 198 -14.94 15.82 -19.44
CA ALA A 198 -13.82 16.65 -18.98
C ALA A 198 -13.78 17.96 -19.79
N ARG A 199 -13.29 19.05 -19.22
CA ARG A 199 -12.98 20.28 -19.96
C ARG A 199 -11.50 20.28 -20.32
N LEU A 200 -11.25 20.66 -21.57
CA LEU A 200 -9.89 20.82 -22.06
C LEU A 200 -9.25 22.05 -21.40
N PRO A 201 -8.06 21.94 -20.81
CA PRO A 201 -7.39 23.09 -20.22
C PRO A 201 -6.91 24.05 -21.32
N PRO A 202 -6.74 25.35 -21.02
CA PRO A 202 -6.00 26.24 -21.90
C PRO A 202 -4.55 25.74 -22.03
N ALA A 203 -4.04 25.70 -23.26
CA ALA A 203 -2.64 25.41 -23.50
C ALA A 203 -1.77 26.52 -22.86
N PRO A 204 -0.62 26.17 -22.26
CA PRO A 204 0.34 27.17 -21.83
C PRO A 204 0.71 28.06 -23.02
N THR A 205 0.67 29.37 -22.82
CA THR A 205 0.93 30.36 -23.86
C THR A 205 2.34 30.22 -24.43
N PHE A 206 2.46 29.52 -25.55
CA PHE A 206 3.56 29.69 -26.49
C PHE A 206 3.00 30.37 -27.74
N ASN A 207 3.70 31.39 -28.25
CA ASN A 207 3.29 32.18 -29.40
C ASN A 207 2.94 31.26 -30.58
N PHE A 208 1.65 31.09 -30.84
CA PHE A 208 1.16 30.24 -31.91
C PHE A 208 1.31 30.99 -33.24
N ASP A 209 2.34 30.65 -34.03
CA ASP A 209 2.52 31.24 -35.36
C ASP A 209 1.43 30.71 -36.31
N ARG A 210 0.41 31.56 -36.54
CA ARG A 210 -0.74 31.25 -37.40
C ARG A 210 -0.36 30.89 -38.84
N LYS A 211 0.86 31.18 -39.31
CA LYS A 211 1.26 30.87 -40.70
C LYS A 211 1.70 29.43 -40.93
N ASN A 212 2.22 28.73 -39.91
CA ASN A 212 2.93 27.46 -40.14
C ASN A 212 2.35 26.25 -39.38
N HIS A 213 1.25 26.41 -38.63
CA HIS A 213 0.65 25.33 -37.82
C HIS A 213 1.68 24.53 -37.01
N ARG A 214 2.72 25.20 -36.49
CA ARG A 214 3.75 24.60 -35.63
C ARG A 214 4.00 25.50 -34.43
N LEU A 215 4.15 24.87 -33.27
CA LEU A 215 4.64 25.50 -32.05
C LEU A 215 6.07 26.01 -32.31
N LYS A 216 6.31 27.31 -32.12
CA LYS A 216 7.66 27.87 -32.09
C LYS A 216 8.11 27.94 -30.64
N HIS A 217 9.31 27.43 -30.38
CA HIS A 217 10.02 27.55 -29.10
C HIS A 217 10.27 29.03 -28.74
#